data_AF-A0A7Y5YH90-F1
#
_entry.id   AF-A0A7Y5YH90-F1
#
_cell.length_a   1.000
_cell.length_b   1.000
_cell.length_c   1.000
_cell.angle_alpha   90.00
_cell.angle_beta   90.00
_cell.angle_gamma   90.00
#
_symmetry.space_group_name_H-M   'P 1'
#
loop_
_entity.id
_entity.type
_entity.pdbx_description
1 polymer ?
#
loop_
_entity_poly.entity_id
_entity_poly.type
_entity_poly.pdbx_seq_one_letter_code
_entity_poly.pdbx_strand_id
1 'polypeptide(L)'
;MSRRKEPVTAVDAEVEAIQSVRVVLKPTRKLEPRAQQIFAMVIAMRPISMWGAFDMQLATDLAELSYRVECVESVLAIEGDVLTTRLGAPIVNPRATHCGSLKRQAITLTRALGLSAGQRALGTAPNRERAVREMDLQQAARDADDDPLLA
;
A
#
# COMPACT_ATOMS: atom_id res chain seq x y z
N MET A 1 18.98 7.92 -40.19
CA MET A 1 19.84 8.42 -39.09
C MET A 1 19.22 7.98 -37.77
N SER A 2 19.78 6.95 -37.13
CA SER A 2 19.22 6.33 -35.93
C SER A 2 19.80 7.01 -34.68
N ARG A 3 18.97 7.70 -33.88
CA ARG A 3 19.37 8.31 -32.60
C ARG A 3 19.64 7.20 -31.59
N ARG A 4 20.91 6.97 -31.23
CA ARG A 4 21.28 6.17 -30.06
C ARG A 4 20.73 6.87 -28.81
N LYS A 5 19.88 6.18 -28.04
CA LYS A 5 19.53 6.59 -26.67
C LYS A 5 20.79 6.42 -25.82
N GLU A 6 21.24 7.49 -25.19
CA GLU A 6 22.36 7.46 -24.26
C GLU A 6 22.01 6.59 -23.05
N PRO A 7 22.98 5.82 -22.51
CA PRO A 7 22.76 5.00 -21.33
C PRO A 7 22.60 5.90 -20.12
N VAL A 8 21.45 5.83 -19.46
CA VAL A 8 21.20 6.46 -18.16
C VAL A 8 22.27 5.97 -17.19
N THR A 9 23.10 6.86 -16.68
CA THR A 9 24.19 6.50 -15.77
C THR A 9 23.67 6.33 -14.36
N ALA A 10 24.36 5.54 -13.54
CA ALA A 10 23.97 5.28 -12.15
C ALA A 10 23.81 6.58 -11.32
N VAL A 11 24.55 7.63 -11.67
CA VAL A 11 24.51 8.95 -11.04
C VAL A 11 23.20 9.68 -11.36
N ASP A 12 22.69 9.57 -12.59
CA ASP A 12 21.40 10.19 -12.97
C ASP A 12 20.24 9.52 -12.22
N ALA A 13 20.31 8.20 -12.05
CA ALA A 13 19.33 7.43 -11.27
C ALA A 13 19.40 7.78 -9.76
N GLU A 14 20.60 8.04 -9.25
CA GLU A 14 20.83 8.45 -7.85
C GLU A 14 20.29 9.86 -7.58
N VAL A 15 20.50 10.81 -8.51
CA VAL A 15 19.95 12.17 -8.40
C VAL A 15 18.42 12.17 -8.53
N GLU A 16 17.84 11.36 -9.41
CA GLU A 16 16.38 11.21 -9.53
C GLU A 16 15.78 10.58 -8.26
N ALA A 17 16.45 9.57 -7.67
CA ALA A 17 16.07 8.99 -6.40
C ALA A 17 16.13 10.01 -5.25
N ILE A 18 17.20 10.81 -5.14
CA ILE A 18 17.34 11.85 -4.11
C ILE A 18 16.30 12.96 -4.28
N GLN A 19 15.98 13.36 -5.52
CA GLN A 19 14.93 14.35 -5.77
C GLN A 19 13.52 13.79 -5.51
N SER A 20 13.31 12.49 -5.73
CA SER A 20 12.04 11.80 -5.43
C SER A 20 11.69 11.77 -3.94
N VAL A 21 12.70 11.82 -3.05
CA VAL A 21 12.53 11.87 -1.59
C VAL A 21 11.75 13.10 -1.13
N ARG A 22 11.68 14.18 -1.94
CA ARG A 22 10.90 15.39 -1.62
C ARG A 22 9.41 15.31 -1.97
N VAL A 23 8.96 14.32 -2.72
CA VAL A 23 7.54 14.19 -3.09
C VAL A 23 6.80 13.40 -2.02
N VAL A 24 6.24 14.11 -1.04
CA VAL A 24 5.36 13.50 -0.04
C VAL A 24 4.04 13.12 -0.70
N LEU A 25 3.88 11.83 -0.99
CA LEU A 25 2.62 11.26 -1.45
C LEU A 25 1.56 11.41 -0.35
N LYS A 26 0.44 12.06 -0.69
CA LYS A 26 -0.66 12.31 0.25
C LYS A 26 -1.92 11.55 -0.17
N PRO A 27 -2.73 11.07 0.80
CA PRO A 27 -4.04 10.51 0.48
C PRO A 27 -4.91 11.51 -0.29
N THR A 28 -5.80 11.01 -1.14
CA THR A 28 -6.70 11.86 -1.94
C THR A 28 -7.81 12.53 -1.13
N ARG A 29 -8.06 12.04 0.10
CA ARG A 29 -9.02 12.59 1.06
C ARG A 29 -8.49 12.49 2.48
N LYS A 30 -9.11 13.21 3.42
CA LYS A 30 -8.77 13.12 4.84
C LYS A 30 -9.13 11.71 5.36
N LEU A 31 -8.14 11.02 5.92
CA LEU A 31 -8.29 9.70 6.53
C LEU A 31 -8.24 9.80 8.06
N GLU A 32 -8.85 8.83 8.73
CA GLU A 32 -8.65 8.61 10.17
C GLU A 32 -7.18 8.30 10.50
N PRO A 33 -6.66 8.61 11.70
CA PRO A 33 -5.25 8.43 12.03
C PRO A 33 -4.73 7.00 11.75
N ARG A 34 -5.54 5.98 12.07
CA ARG A 34 -5.19 4.59 11.80
C ARG A 34 -5.17 4.28 10.29
N ALA A 35 -6.15 4.79 9.54
CA ALA A 35 -6.16 4.67 8.09
C ALA A 35 -4.98 5.42 7.43
N GLN A 36 -4.53 6.54 8.00
CA GLN A 36 -3.32 7.24 7.51
C GLN A 36 -2.06 6.38 7.68
N GLN A 37 -1.92 5.67 8.80
CA GLN A 37 -0.81 4.73 9.00
C GLN A 37 -0.86 3.60 7.97
N ILE A 38 -2.04 3.01 7.75
CA ILE A 38 -2.21 1.96 6.74
C ILE A 38 -1.88 2.50 5.34
N PHE A 39 -2.30 3.72 5.02
CA PHE A 39 -1.96 4.37 3.76
C PHE A 39 -0.45 4.50 3.58
N ALA A 40 0.27 4.97 4.61
CA ALA A 40 1.73 5.08 4.59
C ALA A 40 2.39 3.71 4.31
N MET A 41 1.88 2.63 4.92
CA MET A 41 2.36 1.27 4.65
C MET A 41 2.08 0.84 3.20
N VAL A 42 0.91 1.18 2.64
CA VAL A 42 0.54 0.84 1.26
C VAL A 42 1.45 1.56 0.27
N ILE A 43 1.69 2.86 0.45
CA ILE A 43 2.54 3.63 -0.47
C ILE A 43 4.01 3.21 -0.41
N ALA A 44 4.48 2.70 0.74
CA ALA A 44 5.83 2.19 0.90
C ALA A 44 6.10 0.88 0.12
N MET A 45 5.06 0.21 -0.39
CA MET A 45 5.23 -1.07 -1.10
C MET A 45 5.74 -0.92 -2.54
N ARG A 46 5.77 0.30 -3.10
CA ARG A 46 6.24 0.60 -4.46
C ARG A 46 7.01 1.93 -4.47
N PRO A 47 8.00 2.11 -5.36
CA PRO A 47 8.69 3.38 -5.50
C PRO A 47 7.74 4.54 -5.77
N ILE A 48 8.09 5.73 -5.27
CA ILE A 48 7.31 6.97 -5.45
C ILE A 48 7.00 7.23 -6.93
N SER A 49 7.97 6.96 -7.82
CA SER A 49 7.86 7.12 -9.28
C SER A 49 6.73 6.31 -9.94
N MET A 50 6.26 5.24 -9.29
CA MET A 50 5.24 4.34 -9.82
C MET A 50 3.81 4.72 -9.43
N TRP A 51 3.63 5.74 -8.59
CA TRP A 51 2.31 6.14 -8.10
C TRP A 51 1.64 7.12 -9.06
N GLY A 52 0.70 6.62 -9.86
CA GLY A 52 -0.20 7.46 -10.65
C GLY A 52 -1.35 8.06 -9.83
N ALA A 53 -2.02 9.09 -10.35
CA ALA A 53 -3.17 9.71 -9.69
C ALA A 53 -4.30 8.70 -9.38
N PHE A 54 -4.51 7.73 -10.26
CA PHE A 54 -5.50 6.66 -10.04
C PHE A 54 -5.05 5.67 -8.97
N ASP A 55 -3.76 5.27 -8.95
CA ASP A 55 -3.20 4.45 -7.88
C ASP A 55 -3.35 5.12 -6.51
N MET A 56 -3.16 6.43 -6.44
CA MET A 56 -3.31 7.20 -5.20
C MET A 56 -4.74 7.17 -4.67
N GLN A 57 -5.73 7.25 -5.56
CA GLN A 57 -7.13 7.07 -5.18
C GLN A 57 -7.39 5.66 -4.65
N LEU A 58 -6.93 4.63 -5.36
CA LEU A 58 -7.08 3.23 -4.94
C LEU A 58 -6.37 2.92 -3.62
N ALA A 59 -5.18 3.48 -3.38
CA ALA A 59 -4.48 3.33 -2.10
C ALA A 59 -5.21 4.00 -0.95
N THR A 60 -5.80 5.18 -1.21
CA THR A 60 -6.63 5.88 -0.23
C THR A 60 -7.87 5.06 0.12
N ASP A 61 -8.55 4.51 -0.89
CA ASP A 61 -9.70 3.61 -0.72
C ASP A 61 -9.33 2.33 0.05
N LEU A 62 -8.21 1.71 -0.30
CA LEU A 62 -7.71 0.52 0.38
C LEU A 62 -7.42 0.79 1.85
N ALA A 63 -6.76 1.91 2.17
CA ALA A 63 -6.40 2.26 3.54
C ALA A 63 -7.63 2.48 4.43
N GLU A 64 -8.64 3.20 3.93
CA GLU A 64 -9.91 3.39 4.65
C GLU A 64 -10.65 2.06 4.83
N LEU A 65 -10.72 1.24 3.77
CA LEU A 65 -11.41 -0.03 3.83
C LEU A 65 -10.75 -1.00 4.81
N SER A 66 -9.43 -1.07 4.83
CA SER A 66 -8.68 -1.86 5.80
C SER A 66 -8.91 -1.39 7.23
N TYR A 67 -8.94 -0.08 7.48
CA TYR A 67 -9.32 0.45 8.80
C TYR A 67 -10.74 0.03 9.20
N ARG A 68 -11.71 0.07 8.28
CA ARG A 68 -13.08 -0.40 8.55
C ARG A 68 -13.13 -1.89 8.86
N VAL A 69 -12.29 -2.70 8.21
CA VAL A 69 -12.14 -4.13 8.55
C VAL A 69 -11.66 -4.28 9.99
N GLU A 70 -10.59 -3.59 10.39
CA GLU A 70 -10.06 -3.63 11.77
C GLU A 70 -11.16 -3.27 12.80
N CYS A 71 -11.94 -2.22 12.55
CA CYS A 71 -13.04 -1.81 13.44
C CYS A 71 -14.16 -2.85 13.55
N VAL A 72 -14.52 -3.51 12.45
CA VAL A 72 -15.57 -4.54 12.48
C VAL A 72 -15.04 -5.81 13.14
N GLU A 73 -13.79 -6.18 12.90
CA GLU A 73 -13.12 -7.31 13.54
C GLU A 73 -12.99 -7.13 15.05
N SER A 74 -12.67 -5.92 15.54
CA SER A 74 -12.59 -5.67 16.98
C SER A 74 -13.93 -5.88 17.69
N VAL A 75 -15.04 -5.56 17.02
CA VAL A 75 -16.38 -5.82 17.54
C VAL A 75 -16.73 -7.32 17.47
N LEU A 76 -16.43 -7.96 16.33
CA LEU A 76 -16.65 -9.40 16.15
C LEU A 76 -15.84 -10.26 17.12
N ALA A 77 -14.65 -9.82 17.53
CA ALA A 77 -13.85 -10.52 18.54
C ALA A 77 -14.56 -10.63 19.90
N ILE A 78 -15.49 -9.72 20.19
CA ILE A 78 -16.30 -9.72 21.41
C ILE A 78 -17.63 -10.46 21.18
N GLU A 79 -18.32 -10.16 20.09
CA GLU A 79 -19.65 -10.72 19.79
C GLU A 79 -19.61 -12.19 19.35
N GLY A 80 -18.51 -12.62 18.72
CA GLY A 80 -18.39 -13.89 18.04
C GLY A 80 -19.09 -13.94 16.68
N ASP A 81 -18.80 -15.00 15.92
CA ASP A 81 -19.34 -15.22 14.58
C ASP A 81 -20.78 -15.76 14.59
N VAL A 82 -21.23 -16.26 15.73
CA VAL A 82 -22.55 -16.87 15.92
C VAL A 82 -23.25 -16.19 17.09
N LEU A 83 -24.44 -15.69 16.83
CA LEU A 83 -25.32 -15.11 17.83
C LEU A 83 -26.44 -16.10 18.16
N THR A 84 -26.95 -16.05 19.39
CA THR A 84 -28.11 -16.84 19.79
C THR A 84 -29.36 -15.98 19.74
N THR A 85 -30.38 -16.45 19.02
CA THR A 85 -31.69 -15.79 18.98
C THR A 85 -32.44 -15.94 20.30
N ARG A 86 -33.51 -15.16 20.49
CA ARG A 86 -34.39 -15.29 21.67
C ARG A 86 -34.99 -16.69 21.85
N LEU A 87 -35.10 -17.46 20.76
CA LEU A 87 -35.61 -18.84 20.76
C LEU A 87 -34.50 -19.88 20.94
N GLY A 88 -33.27 -19.47 21.24
CA GLY A 88 -32.12 -20.36 21.42
C GLY A 88 -31.47 -20.85 20.13
N ALA A 89 -32.02 -20.51 18.95
CA ALA A 89 -31.44 -20.93 17.68
C ALA A 89 -30.16 -20.12 17.35
N PRO A 90 -29.07 -20.77 16.90
CA PRO A 90 -27.86 -20.09 16.47
C PRO A 90 -28.07 -19.44 15.09
N ILE A 91 -27.63 -18.20 14.94
CA ILE A 91 -27.62 -17.45 13.67
C ILE A 91 -26.24 -16.85 13.42
N VAL A 92 -25.85 -16.72 12.15
CA VAL A 92 -24.61 -16.05 11.77
C VAL A 92 -24.69 -14.58 12.11
N ASN A 93 -23.65 -14.04 12.74
CA ASN A 93 -23.55 -12.62 13.02
C ASN A 93 -23.55 -11.83 11.69
N PRO A 94 -24.51 -10.92 11.44
CA PRO A 94 -24.53 -10.11 10.22
C PRO A 94 -23.24 -9.30 9.99
N ARG A 95 -22.55 -8.91 11.08
CA ARG A 95 -21.25 -8.24 10.99
C ARG A 95 -20.17 -9.14 10.44
N ALA A 96 -20.21 -10.45 10.68
CA ALA A 96 -19.24 -11.41 10.14
C ALA A 96 -19.36 -11.46 8.61
N THR A 97 -20.61 -11.52 8.11
CA THR A 97 -20.90 -11.46 6.68
C THR A 97 -20.43 -10.13 6.06
N HIS A 98 -20.70 -9.00 6.75
CA HIS A 98 -20.25 -7.69 6.29
C HIS A 98 -18.71 -7.58 6.26
N CYS A 99 -18.03 -8.03 7.32
CA CYS A 99 -16.57 -8.08 7.41
C CYS A 99 -15.97 -8.88 6.24
N GLY A 100 -16.54 -10.06 5.93
CA GLY A 100 -16.13 -10.85 4.77
C GLY A 100 -16.29 -10.12 3.44
N SER A 101 -17.32 -9.29 3.29
CA SER A 101 -17.50 -8.44 2.11
C SER A 101 -16.40 -7.35 2.00
N LEU A 102 -16.12 -6.66 3.10
CA LEU A 102 -15.07 -5.63 3.15
C LEU A 102 -13.68 -6.22 2.84
N LYS A 103 -13.36 -7.39 3.44
CA LYS A 103 -12.11 -8.11 3.15
C LYS A 103 -11.95 -8.47 1.68
N ARG A 104 -13.02 -8.95 1.03
CA ARG A 104 -12.99 -9.25 -0.41
C ARG A 104 -12.74 -8.00 -1.25
N GLN A 105 -13.38 -6.88 -0.90
CA GLN A 105 -13.13 -5.60 -1.57
C GLN A 105 -11.68 -5.13 -1.40
N ALA A 106 -11.11 -5.28 -0.19
CA ALA A 106 -9.72 -4.90 0.09
C ALA A 106 -8.73 -5.75 -0.73
N ILE A 107 -8.98 -7.05 -0.86
CA ILE A 107 -8.20 -7.94 -1.73
C ILE A 107 -8.28 -7.49 -3.20
N THR A 108 -9.47 -7.11 -3.68
CA THR A 108 -9.66 -6.60 -5.04
C THR A 108 -8.86 -5.32 -5.28
N LEU A 109 -8.90 -4.35 -4.37
CA LEU A 109 -8.11 -3.12 -4.45
C LEU A 109 -6.60 -3.40 -4.41
N THR A 110 -6.17 -4.32 -3.54
CA THR A 110 -4.77 -4.77 -3.46
C THR A 110 -4.29 -5.36 -4.79
N ARG A 111 -5.14 -6.13 -5.48
CA ARG A 111 -4.86 -6.67 -6.81
C ARG A 111 -4.87 -5.61 -7.90
N ALA A 112 -5.78 -4.63 -7.82
CA ALA A 112 -5.82 -3.51 -8.75
C ALA A 112 -4.53 -2.66 -8.69
N LEU A 113 -3.96 -2.49 -7.50
CA LEU A 113 -2.67 -1.84 -7.27
C LEU A 113 -1.47 -2.71 -7.65
N GLY A 114 -1.66 -3.95 -8.10
CA GLY A 114 -0.55 -4.87 -8.42
C GLY A 114 0.29 -5.28 -7.21
N LEU A 115 -0.20 -5.07 -5.98
CA LEU A 115 0.51 -5.37 -4.73
C LEU A 115 0.42 -6.85 -4.32
N SER A 116 -0.39 -7.63 -5.03
CA SER A 116 -0.49 -9.07 -4.80
C SER A 116 0.82 -9.78 -5.18
N ALA A 117 1.16 -10.85 -4.45
CA ALA A 117 2.43 -11.57 -4.62
C ALA A 117 2.68 -12.05 -6.07
N GLY A 118 1.63 -12.44 -6.78
CA GLY A 118 1.72 -12.87 -8.19
C GLY A 118 1.91 -11.71 -9.17
N GLN A 119 1.38 -10.52 -8.88
CA GLN A 119 1.49 -9.37 -9.78
C GLN A 119 2.80 -8.59 -9.59
N ARG A 120 3.37 -8.61 -8.38
CA ARG A 120 4.75 -8.12 -8.13
C ARG A 120 5.79 -8.83 -9.01
N ALA A 121 5.52 -10.06 -9.44
CA ALA A 121 6.40 -10.84 -10.31
C ALA A 121 6.19 -10.60 -11.82
N LEU A 122 5.07 -10.01 -12.25
CA LEU A 122 4.66 -9.89 -13.66
C LEU A 122 5.05 -8.56 -14.33
N GLY A 123 5.68 -7.63 -13.59
CA GLY A 123 6.28 -6.44 -14.20
C GLY A 123 7.41 -6.84 -15.16
N THR A 124 7.52 -6.15 -16.30
CA THR A 124 8.61 -6.38 -17.26
C THR A 124 9.97 -6.31 -16.53
N ALA A 125 10.82 -7.31 -16.74
CA ALA A 125 12.12 -7.46 -16.06
C ALA A 125 12.94 -6.16 -15.89
N PRO A 126 13.07 -5.27 -16.89
CA PRO A 126 13.83 -4.02 -16.73
C PRO A 126 13.17 -3.01 -15.78
N ASN A 127 11.84 -2.94 -15.70
CA ASN A 127 11.14 -2.05 -14.77
C ASN A 127 11.20 -2.60 -13.34
N ARG A 128 11.25 -3.93 -13.18
CA ARG A 128 11.42 -4.58 -11.88
C ARG A 128 12.79 -4.28 -11.27
N GLU A 129 13.87 -4.49 -12.02
CA GLU A 129 15.23 -4.24 -11.51
C GLU A 129 15.43 -2.78 -11.13
N ARG A 130 14.86 -1.86 -11.91
CA ARG A 130 14.86 -0.42 -11.58
C ARG A 130 14.06 -0.13 -10.33
N ALA A 131 12.84 -0.66 -10.21
CA ALA A 131 12.01 -0.45 -9.03
C ALA A 131 12.65 -1.00 -7.75
N VAL A 132 13.28 -2.18 -7.81
CA VAL A 132 14.00 -2.77 -6.67
C VAL A 132 15.18 -1.89 -6.27
N ARG A 133 16.01 -1.46 -7.22
CA ARG A 133 17.13 -0.54 -6.95
C ARG A 133 16.67 0.79 -6.37
N GLU A 134 15.58 1.34 -6.88
CA GLU A 134 15.00 2.60 -6.37
C GLU A 134 14.48 2.44 -4.94
N MET A 135 13.86 1.30 -4.62
CA MET A 135 13.44 0.99 -3.24
C MET A 135 14.63 0.81 -2.29
N ASP A 136 15.67 0.08 -2.72
CA ASP A 136 16.87 -0.13 -1.92
C ASP A 136 17.58 1.21 -1.63
N LEU A 137 17.67 2.11 -2.62
CA LEU A 137 18.21 3.46 -2.46
C LEU A 137 17.33 4.32 -1.54
N GLN A 138 16.01 4.27 -1.68
CA GLN A 138 15.08 4.99 -0.81
C GLN A 138 15.16 4.51 0.65
N GLN A 139 15.35 3.20 0.85
CA GLN A 139 15.52 2.63 2.19
C GLN A 139 16.87 3.07 2.80
N ALA A 140 17.96 2.94 2.04
CA ALA A 140 19.28 3.40 2.48
C ALA A 140 19.32 4.90 2.81
N ALA A 141 18.59 5.73 2.05
CA ALA A 141 18.47 7.16 2.34
C ALA A 141 17.71 7.44 3.64
N ARG A 142 16.62 6.70 3.91
CA ARG A 142 15.89 6.81 5.19
C ARG A 142 16.73 6.36 6.38
N ASP A 143 17.43 5.24 6.23
CA ASP A 143 18.29 4.71 7.29
C ASP A 143 19.46 5.66 7.59
N ALA A 144 19.95 6.41 6.59
CA ALA A 144 20.98 7.44 6.77
C ALA A 144 20.47 8.72 7.45
N ASP A 145 19.22 9.14 7.18
CA ASP A 145 18.58 10.28 7.87
C ASP A 145 18.28 9.98 9.35
N ASP A 146 18.09 8.71 9.71
CA ASP A 146 17.84 8.24 11.08
C ASP A 146 19.15 7.95 11.87
N ASP A 147 20.34 8.08 11.27
CA ASP A 147 21.64 7.88 11.94
C ASP A 147 22.19 9.21 12.53
N PRO A 148 22.15 9.40 13.86
CA PRO A 148 22.61 10.64 14.51
C PRO A 148 24.13 10.83 14.47
N LEU A 149 24.90 9.91 13.88
CA LEU A 149 26.35 10.03 13.71
C LEU A 149 26.79 10.72 12.41
N LEU A 150 25.84 11.08 11.53
CA LEU A 150 26.11 11.76 10.25
C LEU A 150 25.48 13.17 10.15
N ALA A 151 24.85 13.67 11.21
CA ALA A 151 24.26 15.01 11.29
C ALA A 151 25.24 16.09 11.81
#